data_AF-A0A4Y8S497-F1
#
_entry.id   AF-A0A4Y8S497-F1
#
_cell.length_a   1.000
_cell.length_b   1.000
_cell.length_c   1.000
_cell.angle_alpha   90.00
_cell.angle_beta   90.00
_cell.angle_gamma   90.00
#
_symmetry.space_group_name_H-M   'P 1'
#
loop_
_entity.id
_entity.type
_entity.pdbx_description
1 polymer ?
#
loop_
_entity_poly.entity_id
_entity_poly.type
_entity_poly.pdbx_seq_one_letter_code
_entity_poly.pdbx_strand_id
1 'polypeptide(L)' 'MQPENKEQLRVLKANAKALKISVETEQSPYAPDFVAMVKNAEKRGSYKTVDPNDVWGSLNLK' A
#
# COMPACT_ATOMS: atom_id res chain seq x y z
N MET A 1 8.07 7.44 4.29
CA MET A 1 9.26 8.22 3.88
C MET A 1 9.80 7.58 2.60
N GLN A 2 9.65 8.24 1.46
CA GLN A 2 10.34 7.82 0.24
C GLN A 2 11.71 8.52 0.21
N PRO A 3 12.83 7.79 0.15
CA PRO A 3 14.14 8.40 0.00
C PRO A 3 14.24 9.07 -1.37
N GLU A 4 14.74 10.30 -1.40
CA GLU A 4 14.85 11.16 -2.59
C GLU A 4 16.04 10.78 -3.47
N ASN A 5 17.02 10.05 -2.92
CA ASN A 5 18.21 9.63 -3.65
C ASN A 5 18.80 8.30 -3.15
N LYS A 6 19.72 7.74 -3.95
CA LYS A 6 20.37 6.44 -3.69
C LYS A 6 21.18 6.42 -2.39
N GLU A 7 21.74 7.56 -1.99
CA GLU A 7 22.54 7.69 -0.77
C GLU A 7 21.69 7.59 0.50
N GLN A 8 20.54 8.27 0.54
CA GLN A 8 19.56 8.14 1.62
C GLN A 8 19.06 6.70 1.75
N LEU A 9 18.77 6.05 0.61
CA LEU A 9 18.36 4.65 0.58
C LEU A 9 19.44 3.71 1.16
N ARG A 10 20.71 3.99 0.86
CA ARG A 10 21.85 3.21 1.36
C ARG A 10 21.99 3.30 2.87
N VAL A 11 21.87 4.50 3.44
CA VAL A 11 21.93 4.75 4.89
C VAL A 11 20.78 4.05 5.61
N LEU A 12 19.56 4.17 5.10
CA LEU A 12 18.38 3.51 5.68
C LEU A 12 18.51 1.99 5.66
N LYS A 13 19.01 1.40 4.57
CA LYS A 13 19.27 -0.04 4.47
C LYS A 13 20.32 -0.52 5.46
N ALA A 14 21.42 0.22 5.63
CA ALA A 14 22.48 -0.13 6.58
C ALA A 14 21.96 -0.16 8.02
N ASN A 15 21.20 0.86 8.41
CA ASN A 15 20.60 0.95 9.75
C ASN A 15 19.58 -0.16 10.00
N ALA A 16 18.69 -0.43 9.02
CA ALA A 16 17.71 -1.50 9.15
C ALA A 16 18.36 -2.89 9.23
N LYS A 17 19.44 -3.13 8.47
CA LYS A 17 20.24 -4.36 8.56
C LYS A 17 20.86 -4.53 9.95
N ALA A 18 21.41 -3.46 10.53
CA ALA A 18 21.95 -3.48 11.90
C ALA A 18 20.86 -3.82 12.93
N LEU A 19 19.62 -3.40 12.69
CA LEU A 19 18.45 -3.68 13.53
C LEU A 19 17.74 -5.01 13.20
N LYS A 20 18.28 -5.83 12.27
CA LYS A 20 17.67 -7.09 11.78
C LYS A 20 16.27 -6.92 11.18
N ILE A 21 15.95 -5.73 10.67
CA ILE A 21 14.70 -5.45 9.96
C ILE A 21 14.88 -5.83 8.50
N SER A 22 14.05 -6.72 7.97
CA SER A 22 14.03 -7.06 6.55
C SER A 22 13.50 -5.87 5.74
N VAL A 23 14.40 -5.13 5.10
CA VAL A 23 14.00 -4.10 4.13
C VAL A 23 13.78 -4.81 2.80
N GLU A 24 12.53 -5.11 2.47
CA GLU A 24 12.17 -5.48 1.10
C GLU A 24 12.48 -4.29 0.20
N THR A 25 13.47 -4.48 -0.67
CA THR A 25 13.97 -3.42 -1.56
C THR A 25 13.32 -3.45 -2.92
N GLU A 26 12.37 -4.36 -3.12
CA GLU A 26 11.57 -4.38 -4.31
C GLU A 26 10.78 -3.07 -4.36
N GLN A 27 11.16 -2.24 -5.32
CA GLN A 27 10.39 -1.06 -5.66
C GLN A 27 8.99 -1.56 -6.03
N SER A 28 8.02 -1.33 -5.15
CA SER A 28 6.64 -1.59 -5.50
C SER A 28 6.35 -0.85 -6.81
N PRO A 29 5.72 -1.49 -7.79
CA PRO A 29 5.34 -0.80 -9.03
C PRO A 29 4.31 0.31 -8.78
N TYR A 30 3.79 0.41 -7.54
CA TYR A 30 2.78 1.37 -7.14
C TYR A 30 3.35 2.53 -6.34
N ALA A 31 2.77 3.71 -6.53
CA ALA A 31 3.07 4.89 -5.74
C ALA A 31 2.78 4.63 -4.24
N PRO A 32 3.61 5.10 -3.30
CA PRO A 32 3.39 4.81 -1.88
C PRO A 32 2.10 5.37 -1.30
N ASP A 33 1.60 6.48 -1.83
CA ASP A 33 0.31 7.03 -1.42
C ASP A 33 -0.84 6.09 -1.79
N PHE A 34 -0.74 5.43 -2.95
CA PHE A 34 -1.69 4.37 -3.34
C PHE A 34 -1.62 3.18 -2.38
N VAL A 35 -0.42 2.72 -2.03
CA VAL A 35 -0.26 1.61 -1.07
C VAL A 35 -0.82 1.98 0.31
N ALA A 36 -0.58 3.20 0.77
CA ALA A 36 -1.13 3.72 2.02
C ALA A 36 -2.66 3.78 2.00
N MET A 37 -3.25 4.27 0.91
CA MET A 37 -4.71 4.30 0.70
C MET A 37 -5.32 2.90 0.82
N VAL A 38 -4.74 1.90 0.14
CA VAL A 38 -5.25 0.51 0.17
C VAL A 38 -5.16 -0.08 1.58
N LYS A 39 -4.02 0.05 2.26
CA LYS A 39 -3.84 -0.46 3.64
C LYS A 39 -4.80 0.19 4.64
N ASN A 40 -5.12 1.48 4.45
CA ASN A 40 -6.09 2.17 5.30
C ASN A 40 -7.53 1.71 5.01
N ALA A 41 -7.86 1.44 3.75
CA ALA A 41 -9.17 0.90 3.37
C ALA A 41 -9.40 -0.49 3.98
N GLU A 42 -8.40 -1.36 3.96
CA GLU A 42 -8.45 -2.70 4.56
C GLU A 42 -8.75 -2.66 6.07
N LYS A 43 -8.10 -1.75 6.81
CA LYS A 43 -8.31 -1.57 8.26
C LYS A 43 -9.71 -1.05 8.61
N ARG A 44 -10.36 -0.30 7.71
CA ARG A 44 -11.67 0.31 7.99
C ARG A 44 -12.77 -0.74 8.13
N GLY A 45 -12.62 -1.90 7.49
CA GLY A 45 -13.56 -3.02 7.62
C GLY A 45 -14.96 -2.79 7.03
N SER A 46 -15.26 -1.58 6.52
CA SER A 46 -16.53 -1.29 5.87
C SER A 46 -16.46 -1.71 4.40
N TYR A 47 -17.19 -2.76 4.05
CA TYR A 47 -17.28 -3.27 2.69
C TYR A 47 -18.71 -3.23 2.20
N LYS A 48 -18.88 -3.10 0.89
CA LYS A 48 -20.18 -3.26 0.22
C LYS A 48 -20.10 -4.51 -0.63
N THR A 49 -20.92 -5.51 -0.30
CA THR A 49 -21.06 -6.70 -1.15
C THR A 49 -21.71 -6.29 -2.47
N VAL A 50 -21.10 -6.68 -3.58
CA VAL A 50 -21.60 -6.40 -4.94
C VAL A 50 -22.07 -7.72 -5.54
N ASP A 51 -23.32 -7.77 -5.98
CA ASP A 51 -23.84 -8.89 -6.78
C ASP A 51 -23.20 -8.82 -8.18
N PRO A 52 -22.48 -9.86 -8.63
CA PRO A 52 -21.93 -9.92 -9.98
C PRO A 52 -23.00 -9.85 -11.07
N ASN A 53 -24.23 -10.28 -10.79
CA ASN A 53 -25.33 -10.28 -11.74
C ASN A 53 -26.09 -8.93 -11.78
N ASP A 54 -25.92 -8.08 -10.76
CA ASP A 54 -26.49 -6.72 -10.73
C ASP A 54 -25.57 -5.73 -10.00
N VAL A 55 -24.45 -5.42 -10.65
CA VAL A 55 -23.43 -4.52 -10.11
C VAL A 55 -24.00 -3.14 -9.79
N TRP A 56 -24.80 -2.55 -10.69
CA TRP A 56 -25.31 -1.20 -10.52
C TRP A 56 -26.45 -1.11 -9.49
N GLY A 57 -27.33 -2.11 -9.43
CA GLY A 57 -28.35 -2.19 -8.38
C GLY A 57 -27.73 -2.38 -7.00
N SER A 58 -26.73 -3.25 -6.89
CA SER A 58 -25.98 -3.45 -5.64
C SER A 58 -25.32 -2.16 -5.15
N LEU A 59 -24.96 -1.26 -6.05
CA LEU A 59 -24.35 0.02 -5.72
C LEU A 59 -25.36 1.16 -5.46
N ASN A 60 -26.67 0.94 -5.63
CA ASN A 60 -27.72 1.97 -5.59
C ASN A 60 -27.48 3.10 -6.62
N LEU A 61 -27.07 2.74 -7.84
CA LEU A 61 -26.78 3.71 -8.92
C LEU A 61 -27.86 3.69 -10.02
N LYS A 62 -29.06 3.20 -9.70
CA LYS A 62 -30.23 3.16 -10.59
C LYS A 62 -31.21 4.27 -10.26
#